data_AF-A0A6G5AEQ8-F1
#
_entry.id   AF-A0A6G5AEQ8-F1
#
_cell.length_a   1.000
_cell.length_b   1.000
_cell.length_c   1.000
_cell.angle_alpha   90.00
_cell.angle_beta   90.00
_cell.angle_gamma   90.00
#
_symmetry.space_group_name_H-M   'P 1'
#
loop_
_entity.id
_entity.type
_entity.pdbx_description
1 polymer ?
#
loop_
_entity_poly.entity_id
_entity_poly.type
_entity_poly.pdbx_seq_one_letter_code
_entity_poly.pdbx_strand_id
1 'polypeptide(L)'
;GLITFLVDLPDRLGFGLDKITNSIGAQILQEEAPMIREIETKMHEGREMERNLTAIRDAIRQEIVGARGIGIIRRIKMKRQLRELEFRIRELHGKNQEGESRFRAFVSGVALGEIRDRRSARSVLYSIFNFYGTIVSKIVTICRGFAGGIINVYKRIALGVGGVIHRLLALKLRPLEAGINIISGI
;
A
#
# COMPACT_ATOMS: atom_id res chain seq x y z
N GLY A 1 -1.86 -12.48 7.69
CA GLY A 1 -0.47 -12.46 7.17
C GLY A 1 -0.12 -13.87 6.73
N LEU A 2 0.95 -14.08 5.95
CA LEU A 2 1.30 -15.39 5.37
C LEU A 2 1.18 -16.60 6.31
N ILE A 3 1.38 -16.43 7.63
CA ILE A 3 1.18 -17.49 8.62
C ILE A 3 -0.27 -18.00 8.60
N THR A 4 -1.27 -17.13 8.53
CA THR A 4 -2.69 -17.53 8.39
C THR A 4 -2.96 -18.18 7.03
N PHE A 5 -2.32 -17.70 5.97
CA PHE A 5 -2.52 -18.24 4.60
C PHE A 5 -1.84 -19.59 4.39
N LEU A 6 -0.68 -19.82 5.01
CA LEU A 6 0.05 -21.10 5.02
C LEU A 6 -0.59 -22.13 5.95
N VAL A 7 -1.26 -21.68 7.02
CA VAL A 7 -2.08 -22.54 7.89
C VAL A 7 -3.38 -22.97 7.18
N ASP A 8 -4.00 -22.10 6.36
CA ASP A 8 -5.24 -22.41 5.63
C ASP A 8 -5.04 -23.07 4.24
N LEU A 9 -3.81 -23.06 3.70
CA LEU A 9 -3.50 -23.61 2.37
C LEU A 9 -3.73 -25.14 2.23
N PRO A 10 -3.39 -25.98 3.24
CA PRO A 10 -3.59 -27.43 3.17
C PRO A 10 -5.07 -27.80 3.07
N ASP A 11 -5.90 -27.17 3.90
CA ASP A 11 -7.35 -27.40 3.95
C ASP A 11 -8.06 -26.92 2.69
N ARG A 12 -7.57 -25.86 2.04
CA ARG A 12 -8.11 -25.35 0.77
C ARG A 12 -7.70 -26.17 -0.46
N LEU A 13 -6.64 -26.96 -0.38
CA LEU A 13 -6.12 -27.77 -1.49
C LEU A 13 -6.39 -29.28 -1.32
N GLY A 14 -7.01 -29.69 -0.21
CA GLY A 14 -7.37 -31.10 0.04
C GLY A 14 -6.16 -32.01 0.31
N PHE A 15 -5.03 -31.45 0.75
CA PHE A 15 -3.81 -32.21 1.05
C PHE A 15 -3.56 -32.27 2.55
N GLY A 16 -3.25 -33.46 3.08
CA GLY A 16 -2.80 -33.64 4.47
C GLY A 16 -1.54 -32.83 4.78
N LEU A 17 -1.56 -32.12 5.91
CA LEU A 17 -0.49 -31.25 6.45
C LEU A 17 0.91 -31.91 6.43
N ASP A 18 0.92 -33.23 6.60
CA ASP A 18 2.05 -34.16 6.66
C ASP A 18 2.80 -34.34 5.32
N LYS A 19 2.21 -33.97 4.17
CA LYS A 19 2.92 -33.95 2.87
C LYS A 19 3.54 -32.59 2.51
N ILE A 20 3.04 -31.50 3.10
CA ILE A 20 3.53 -30.14 2.80
C ILE A 20 4.82 -29.86 3.57
N THR A 21 4.91 -30.28 4.84
CA THR A 21 6.08 -30.04 5.71
C THR A 21 7.37 -30.73 5.26
N ASN A 22 7.30 -31.79 4.45
CA ASN A 22 8.45 -32.47 3.85
C ASN A 22 8.66 -32.17 2.35
N SER A 23 7.90 -31.22 1.79
CA SER A 23 8.02 -30.86 0.38
C SER A 23 9.20 -29.91 0.12
N ILE A 24 9.84 -30.05 -1.04
CA ILE A 24 10.86 -29.12 -1.53
C ILE A 24 10.34 -27.66 -1.52
N GLY A 25 9.04 -27.48 -1.79
CA GLY A 25 8.39 -26.17 -1.72
C GLY A 25 8.36 -25.56 -0.31
N ALA A 26 8.07 -26.34 0.73
CA ALA A 26 8.12 -25.85 2.10
C ALA A 26 9.54 -25.45 2.53
N GLN A 27 10.56 -26.20 2.10
CA GLN A 27 11.95 -25.83 2.33
C GLN A 27 12.30 -24.50 1.64
N ILE A 28 11.90 -24.30 0.39
CA ILE A 28 12.08 -23.05 -0.34
C ILE A 28 11.42 -21.87 0.40
N LEU A 29 10.17 -22.03 0.83
CA LEU A 29 9.46 -20.97 1.55
C LEU A 29 10.09 -20.66 2.91
N GLN A 30 10.62 -21.67 3.61
CA GLN A 30 11.31 -21.49 4.88
C GLN A 30 12.65 -20.79 4.71
N GLU A 31 13.46 -21.20 3.73
CA GLU A 31 14.76 -20.59 3.45
C GLU A 31 14.62 -19.13 3.00
N GLU A 32 13.61 -18.83 2.19
CA GLU A 32 13.36 -17.49 1.65
C GLU A 32 12.42 -16.66 2.54
N ALA A 33 12.05 -17.16 3.72
CA ALA A 33 11.14 -16.49 4.66
C ALA A 33 11.54 -15.04 5.00
N PRO A 34 12.83 -14.67 5.17
CA PRO A 34 13.22 -13.28 5.40
C PRO A 34 12.81 -12.35 4.24
N MET A 35 13.13 -12.70 3.00
CA MET A 35 12.81 -11.90 1.82
C MET A 35 11.30 -11.81 1.58
N ILE A 36 10.60 -12.92 1.83
CA ILE A 36 9.13 -12.97 1.80
C ILE A 36 8.53 -11.95 2.78
N ARG A 37 9.01 -11.88 4.03
CA ARG A 37 8.55 -10.89 5.02
C ARG A 37 8.85 -9.46 4.60
N GLU A 38 10.00 -9.20 4.00
CA GLU A 38 10.32 -7.86 3.47
C GLU A 38 9.37 -7.46 2.34
N ILE A 39 9.06 -8.37 1.42
CA ILE A 39 8.07 -8.14 0.37
C ILE A 39 6.69 -7.86 0.98
N GLU A 40 6.24 -8.66 1.96
CA GLU A 40 4.97 -8.44 2.65
C GLU A 40 4.90 -7.07 3.35
N THR A 41 6.00 -6.62 3.93
CA THR A 41 6.11 -5.30 4.56
C THR A 41 5.92 -4.20 3.53
N LYS A 42 6.62 -4.28 2.39
CA LYS A 42 6.46 -3.29 1.30
C LYS A 42 5.07 -3.32 0.67
N MET A 43 4.46 -4.50 0.54
CA MET A 43 3.07 -4.64 0.12
C MET A 43 2.13 -3.93 1.11
N HIS A 44 2.38 -4.08 2.41
CA HIS A 44 1.58 -3.43 3.45
C HIS A 44 1.67 -1.91 3.37
N GLU A 45 2.89 -1.36 3.25
CA GLU A 45 3.10 0.08 3.07
C GLU A 45 2.37 0.63 1.84
N GLY A 46 2.42 -0.10 0.71
CA GLY A 46 1.71 0.26 -0.51
C GLY A 46 0.19 0.34 -0.30
N ARG A 47 -0.40 -0.65 0.36
CA ARG A 47 -1.84 -0.67 0.69
C ARG A 47 -2.24 0.42 1.68
N GLU A 48 -1.41 0.67 2.69
CA GLU A 48 -1.68 1.71 3.68
C GLU A 48 -1.66 3.09 3.03
N MET A 49 -0.67 3.36 2.16
CA MET A 49 -0.60 4.61 1.41
C MET A 49 -1.83 4.80 0.51
N GLU A 50 -2.28 3.76 -0.17
CA GLU A 50 -3.49 3.81 -0.99
C GLU A 50 -4.74 4.17 -0.18
N ARG A 51 -4.91 3.56 1.01
CA ARG A 51 -6.00 3.90 1.95
C ARG A 51 -5.91 5.35 2.42
N ASN A 52 -4.71 5.82 2.73
CA ASN A 52 -4.43 7.18 3.18
C ASN A 52 -4.78 8.21 2.11
N LEU A 53 -4.35 8.00 0.86
CA LEU A 53 -4.71 8.87 -0.26
C LEU A 53 -6.22 8.86 -0.53
N THR A 54 -6.86 7.70 -0.42
CA THR A 54 -8.32 7.56 -0.57
C THR A 54 -9.08 8.37 0.48
N ALA A 55 -8.61 8.35 1.74
CA ALA A 55 -9.18 9.17 2.80
C ALA A 55 -9.03 10.68 2.52
N ILE A 56 -7.86 11.10 2.03
CA ILE A 56 -7.63 12.50 1.62
C ILE A 56 -8.58 12.90 0.48
N ARG A 57 -8.77 12.02 -0.52
CA ARG A 57 -9.68 12.25 -1.64
C ARG A 57 -11.10 12.50 -1.15
N ASP A 58 -11.58 11.65 -0.26
CA ASP A 58 -12.95 11.75 0.26
C ASP A 58 -13.14 13.02 1.09
N ALA A 59 -12.14 13.40 1.89
CA ALA A 59 -12.17 14.65 2.64
C ALA A 59 -12.18 15.90 1.71
N ILE A 60 -11.36 15.92 0.66
CA ILE A 60 -11.37 17.01 -0.34
C ILE A 60 -12.71 17.07 -1.06
N ARG A 61 -13.29 15.91 -1.43
CA ARG A 61 -14.63 15.85 -2.07
C ARG A 61 -15.70 16.43 -1.17
N GLN A 62 -15.73 16.04 0.11
CA GLN A 62 -16.67 16.58 1.09
C GLN A 62 -16.53 18.09 1.24
N GLU A 63 -15.30 18.62 1.28
CA GLU A 63 -15.07 20.06 1.37
C GLU A 63 -15.60 20.81 0.13
N ILE A 64 -15.39 20.28 -1.08
CA ILE A 64 -15.89 20.91 -2.31
C ILE A 64 -17.43 21.01 -2.32
N VAL A 65 -18.10 19.97 -1.80
CA VAL A 65 -19.56 19.85 -1.73
C VAL A 65 -20.14 20.72 -0.60
N GLY A 66 -19.54 20.67 0.59
CA GLY A 66 -20.04 21.34 1.79
C GLY A 66 -19.77 22.84 1.84
N ALA A 67 -18.81 23.33 1.05
CA ALA A 67 -18.40 24.72 1.16
C ALA A 67 -19.29 25.68 0.35
N ARG A 68 -20.31 26.22 1.01
CA ARG A 68 -21.00 27.44 0.58
C ARG A 68 -20.07 28.64 0.88
N GLY A 69 -19.64 29.36 -0.16
CA GLY A 69 -18.79 30.56 -0.01
C GLY A 69 -17.30 30.38 -0.33
N ILE A 70 -16.83 29.21 -0.79
CA ILE A 70 -15.46 29.11 -1.34
C ILE A 70 -15.41 29.85 -2.69
N GLY A 71 -14.55 30.87 -2.76
CA GLY A 71 -14.28 31.60 -3.99
C GLY A 71 -13.89 30.68 -5.15
N ILE A 72 -14.35 31.02 -6.36
CA ILE A 72 -14.23 30.20 -7.59
C ILE A 72 -12.80 29.68 -7.81
N ILE A 73 -11.80 30.53 -7.59
CA ILE A 73 -10.37 30.19 -7.76
C ILE A 73 -9.95 29.03 -6.84
N ARG A 74 -10.36 29.06 -5.56
CA ARG A 74 -10.04 28.01 -4.59
C ARG A 74 -10.74 26.70 -4.94
N ARG A 75 -11.99 26.75 -5.40
CA ARG A 75 -12.73 25.56 -5.88
C ARG A 75 -12.06 24.94 -7.11
N ILE A 76 -11.57 25.74 -8.06
CA ILE A 76 -10.82 25.26 -9.23
C ILE A 76 -9.51 24.56 -8.80
N LYS A 77 -8.75 25.18 -7.88
CA LYS A 77 -7.51 24.59 -7.34
C LYS A 77 -7.76 23.26 -6.66
N MET A 78 -8.80 23.15 -5.83
CA MET A 78 -9.17 21.91 -5.15
C MET A 78 -9.60 20.82 -6.13
N LYS A 79 -10.38 21.15 -7.17
CA LYS A 79 -10.74 20.18 -8.23
C LYS A 79 -9.51 19.67 -8.98
N ARG A 80 -8.53 20.53 -9.26
CA ARG A 80 -7.25 20.12 -9.87
C ARG A 80 -6.49 19.16 -8.97
N GLN A 81 -6.36 19.48 -7.68
CA GLN A 81 -5.71 18.60 -6.70
C GLN A 81 -6.43 17.26 -6.54
N LEU A 82 -7.76 17.26 -6.59
CA LEU A 82 -8.56 16.04 -6.52
C LEU A 82 -8.30 15.12 -7.72
N ARG A 83 -8.26 15.66 -8.95
CA ARG A 83 -7.96 14.86 -10.15
C ARG A 83 -6.55 14.26 -10.12
N GLU A 84 -5.57 15.05 -9.67
CA GLU A 84 -4.20 14.59 -9.50
C GLU A 84 -4.11 13.49 -8.42
N LEU A 85 -4.85 13.65 -7.31
CA LEU A 85 -4.94 12.64 -6.26
C LEU A 85 -5.58 11.33 -6.76
N GLU A 86 -6.67 11.43 -7.54
CA GLU A 86 -7.34 10.28 -8.15
C GLU A 86 -6.46 9.56 -9.17
N PHE A 87 -5.65 10.29 -9.93
CA PHE A 87 -4.64 9.70 -10.82
C PHE A 87 -3.61 8.88 -10.01
N ARG A 88 -3.04 9.48 -8.97
CA ARG A 88 -2.04 8.82 -8.10
C ARG A 88 -2.57 7.60 -7.37
N ILE A 89 -3.81 7.66 -6.87
CA ILE A 89 -4.47 6.50 -6.26
C ILE A 89 -4.58 5.36 -7.27
N ARG A 90 -5.03 5.65 -8.50
CA ARG A 90 -5.15 4.62 -9.55
C ARG A 90 -3.80 4.02 -9.94
N GLU A 91 -2.78 4.85 -10.06
CA GLU A 91 -1.42 4.40 -10.37
C GLU A 91 -0.86 3.48 -9.26
N LEU A 92 -0.96 3.90 -8.00
CA LEU A 92 -0.54 3.11 -6.85
C LEU A 92 -1.33 1.81 -6.72
N HIS A 93 -2.65 1.87 -6.88
CA HIS A 93 -3.52 0.70 -6.85
C HIS A 93 -3.13 -0.33 -7.91
N GLY A 94 -2.90 0.12 -9.15
CA GLY A 94 -2.47 -0.75 -10.25
C GLY A 94 -1.15 -1.45 -9.94
N LYS A 95 -0.17 -0.72 -9.39
CA LYS A 95 1.14 -1.30 -9.03
C LYS A 95 1.10 -2.20 -7.80
N ASN A 96 0.26 -1.88 -6.82
CA ASN A 96 -0.01 -2.79 -5.70
C ASN A 96 -0.60 -4.10 -6.19
N GLN A 97 -1.64 -4.05 -7.03
CA GLN A 97 -2.26 -5.26 -7.60
C GLN A 97 -1.30 -6.08 -8.45
N GLU A 98 -0.48 -5.42 -9.29
CA GLU A 98 0.52 -6.09 -10.12
C GLU A 98 1.54 -6.85 -9.24
N GLY A 99 2.07 -6.20 -8.20
CA GLY A 99 3.01 -6.83 -7.28
C GLY A 99 2.37 -7.96 -6.46
N GLU A 100 1.13 -7.78 -5.99
CA GLU A 100 0.39 -8.81 -5.24
C GLU A 100 0.09 -10.03 -6.11
N SER A 101 -0.24 -9.81 -7.39
CA SER A 101 -0.44 -10.88 -8.35
C SER A 101 0.84 -11.70 -8.55
N ARG A 102 1.98 -11.03 -8.77
CA ARG A 102 3.29 -11.70 -8.93
C ARG A 102 3.69 -12.49 -7.68
N PHE A 103 3.46 -11.92 -6.50
CA PHE A 103 3.75 -12.59 -5.24
C PHE A 103 2.86 -13.81 -5.00
N ARG A 104 1.56 -13.71 -5.28
CA ARG A 104 0.64 -14.87 -5.22
C ARG A 104 1.00 -15.96 -6.23
N ALA A 105 1.39 -15.58 -7.44
CA ALA A 105 1.85 -16.51 -8.47
C ALA A 105 3.10 -17.26 -8.01
N PHE A 106 4.07 -16.57 -7.38
CA PHE A 106 5.23 -17.20 -6.78
C PHE A 106 4.84 -18.23 -5.70
N VAL A 107 4.03 -17.84 -4.71
CA VAL A 107 3.63 -18.74 -3.62
C VAL A 107 2.87 -19.95 -4.17
N SER A 108 1.97 -19.75 -5.13
CA SER A 108 1.22 -20.82 -5.78
C SER A 108 2.13 -21.76 -6.57
N GLY A 109 3.06 -21.21 -7.36
CA GLY A 109 4.02 -22.00 -8.13
C GLY A 109 4.95 -22.83 -7.24
N VAL A 110 5.34 -22.34 -6.06
CA VAL A 110 6.09 -23.13 -5.08
C VAL A 110 5.21 -24.23 -4.45
N ALA A 111 3.97 -23.90 -4.06
CA ALA A 111 3.05 -24.85 -3.43
C ALA A 111 2.62 -25.98 -4.37
N LEU A 112 2.41 -25.68 -5.65
CA LEU A 112 2.09 -26.66 -6.69
C LEU A 112 3.32 -27.43 -7.19
N GLY A 113 4.52 -27.05 -6.72
CA GLY A 113 5.77 -27.64 -7.15
C GLY A 113 6.11 -27.33 -8.61
N GLU A 114 5.63 -26.23 -9.18
CA GLU A 114 6.11 -25.71 -10.47
C GLU A 114 7.50 -25.08 -10.30
N ILE A 115 7.73 -24.46 -9.14
CA ILE A 115 9.02 -23.95 -8.71
C ILE A 115 9.63 -24.95 -7.73
N ARG A 116 10.53 -25.80 -8.24
CA ARG A 116 11.24 -26.83 -7.45
C ARG A 116 12.69 -26.47 -7.16
N ASP A 117 13.25 -25.54 -7.93
CA ASP A 117 14.64 -25.14 -7.82
C ASP A 117 14.78 -23.89 -6.96
N ARG A 118 15.71 -23.94 -5.98
CA ARG A 118 15.96 -22.84 -5.03
C ARG A 118 16.49 -21.58 -5.72
N ARG A 119 17.34 -21.74 -6.74
CA ARG A 119 17.91 -20.61 -7.48
C ARG A 119 16.84 -19.89 -8.30
N SER A 120 15.94 -20.64 -8.92
CA SER A 120 14.75 -20.11 -9.59
C SER A 120 13.82 -19.39 -8.62
N ALA A 121 13.53 -19.99 -7.46
CA ALA A 121 12.70 -19.36 -6.43
C ALA A 121 13.28 -18.02 -5.97
N ARG A 122 14.57 -17.99 -5.63
CA ARG A 122 15.28 -16.77 -5.24
C ARG A 122 15.29 -15.72 -6.34
N SER A 123 15.49 -16.12 -7.60
CA SER A 123 15.46 -15.20 -8.75
C SER A 123 14.10 -14.52 -8.90
N VAL A 124 13.01 -15.29 -8.79
CA VAL A 124 11.64 -14.77 -8.86
C VAL A 124 11.34 -13.84 -7.68
N LEU A 125 11.68 -14.25 -6.46
CA LEU A 125 11.51 -13.42 -5.26
C LEU A 125 12.31 -12.12 -5.33
N TYR A 126 13.55 -12.17 -5.81
CA TYR A 126 14.38 -10.97 -5.98
C TYR A 126 13.78 -10.01 -7.01
N SER A 127 13.20 -10.54 -8.09
CA SER A 127 12.46 -9.73 -9.07
C SER A 127 11.24 -9.04 -8.45
N ILE A 128 10.47 -9.75 -7.62
CA ILE A 128 9.32 -9.19 -6.89
C ILE A 128 9.78 -8.14 -5.87
N PHE A 129 10.84 -8.44 -5.11
CA PHE A 129 11.43 -7.52 -4.16
C PHE A 129 11.89 -6.22 -4.83
N ASN A 130 12.59 -6.31 -5.96
CA ASN A 130 13.01 -5.16 -6.73
C ASN A 130 11.83 -4.37 -7.29
N PHE A 131 10.78 -5.03 -7.77
CA PHE A 131 9.55 -4.36 -8.21
C PHE A 131 8.96 -3.50 -7.08
N TYR A 132 8.84 -4.05 -5.87
CA TYR A 132 8.37 -3.29 -4.72
C TYR A 132 9.35 -2.18 -4.31
N GLY A 133 10.65 -2.50 -4.21
CA GLY A 133 11.68 -1.56 -3.75
C GLY A 133 11.97 -0.41 -4.73
N THR A 134 11.64 -0.56 -6.01
CA THR A 134 11.90 0.46 -7.03
C THR A 134 10.62 1.12 -7.51
N ILE A 135 9.66 0.36 -8.02
CA ILE A 135 8.48 0.92 -8.68
C ILE A 135 7.46 1.38 -7.63
N VAL A 136 7.06 0.49 -6.72
CA VAL A 136 6.05 0.80 -5.70
C VAL A 136 6.59 1.85 -4.73
N SER A 137 7.81 1.69 -4.21
CA SER A 137 8.42 2.68 -3.31
C SER A 137 8.55 4.08 -3.94
N LYS A 138 8.89 4.19 -5.23
CA LYS A 138 8.91 5.51 -5.92
C LYS A 138 7.53 6.15 -5.94
N ILE A 139 6.50 5.40 -6.33
CA ILE A 139 5.12 5.91 -6.38
C ILE A 139 4.65 6.30 -4.97
N VAL A 140 4.94 5.48 -3.96
CA VAL A 140 4.62 5.77 -2.56
C VAL A 140 5.30 7.07 -2.10
N THR A 141 6.58 7.29 -2.41
CA THR A 141 7.30 8.53 -2.07
C THR A 141 6.68 9.76 -2.76
N ILE A 142 6.36 9.64 -4.05
CA ILE A 142 5.69 10.69 -4.81
C ILE A 142 4.31 11.01 -4.19
N CYS A 143 3.57 9.98 -3.79
CA CYS A 143 2.27 10.12 -3.13
C CYS A 143 2.39 10.77 -1.75
N ARG A 144 3.38 10.40 -0.94
CA ARG A 144 3.66 11.01 0.37
C ARG A 144 3.93 12.50 0.23
N GLY A 145 4.81 12.90 -0.68
CA GLY A 145 5.13 14.31 -0.91
C GLY A 145 3.90 15.13 -1.29
N PHE A 146 3.03 14.56 -2.12
CA PHE A 146 1.78 15.21 -2.52
C PHE A 146 0.74 15.27 -1.41
N ALA A 147 0.56 14.20 -0.64
CA ALA A 147 -0.29 14.18 0.55
C ALA A 147 0.18 15.23 1.58
N GLY A 148 1.48 15.28 1.87
CA GLY A 148 2.07 16.29 2.74
C GLY A 148 1.87 17.72 2.24
N GLY A 149 2.01 17.94 0.93
CA GLY A 149 1.72 19.24 0.30
C GLY A 149 0.26 19.66 0.47
N ILE A 150 -0.69 18.74 0.29
CA ILE A 150 -2.11 18.99 0.56
C ILE A 150 -2.31 19.35 2.03
N ILE A 151 -1.84 18.50 2.96
CA ILE A 151 -2.02 18.69 4.40
C ILE A 151 -1.45 20.04 4.85
N ASN A 152 -0.26 20.42 4.39
CA ASN A 152 0.36 21.70 4.73
C ASN A 152 -0.43 22.91 4.24
N VAL A 153 -0.99 22.84 3.03
CA VAL A 153 -1.87 23.89 2.50
C VAL A 153 -3.10 24.03 3.38
N TYR A 154 -3.72 22.92 3.79
CA TYR A 154 -4.86 22.97 4.70
C TYR A 154 -4.44 23.50 6.08
N LYS A 155 -3.38 22.97 6.73
CA LYS A 155 -2.90 23.44 8.05
C LYS A 155 -2.70 24.96 8.09
N ARG A 156 -2.10 25.57 7.05
CA ARG A 156 -1.95 27.03 6.95
C ARG A 156 -3.29 27.78 6.86
N ILE A 157 -4.29 27.19 6.22
CA ILE A 157 -5.63 27.78 6.11
C ILE A 157 -6.42 27.66 7.43
N ALA A 158 -6.22 26.59 8.23
CA ALA A 158 -6.86 26.48 9.55
C ALA A 158 -6.44 27.53 10.55
N LEU A 159 -5.17 27.95 10.52
CA LEU A 159 -4.69 29.03 11.36
C LEU A 159 -5.41 30.37 11.06
N GLY A 160 -6.14 30.46 9.94
CA GLY A 160 -7.00 31.59 9.60
C GLY A 160 -8.52 31.34 9.68
N VAL A 161 -9.01 30.09 9.67
CA VAL A 161 -10.46 29.76 9.65
C VAL A 161 -10.73 28.43 10.39
N GLY A 162 -11.18 28.51 11.65
CA GLY A 162 -11.16 27.41 12.64
C GLY A 162 -12.12 26.21 12.47
N GLY A 163 -12.89 26.08 11.38
CA GLY A 163 -13.97 25.08 11.31
C GLY A 163 -13.67 23.77 10.54
N VAL A 164 -12.86 23.86 9.49
CA VAL A 164 -12.78 22.79 8.47
C VAL A 164 -11.82 21.66 8.86
N ILE A 165 -10.75 21.99 9.57
CA ILE A 165 -9.68 21.04 9.86
C ILE A 165 -10.01 20.12 11.03
N HIS A 166 -10.89 20.52 11.94
CA HIS A 166 -11.23 19.66 13.07
C HIS A 166 -11.79 18.31 12.59
N ARG A 167 -12.49 18.27 11.45
CA ARG A 167 -12.94 17.01 10.83
C ARG A 167 -11.82 16.26 10.10
N LEU A 168 -10.94 16.93 9.36
CA LEU A 168 -9.78 16.28 8.71
C LEU A 168 -8.78 15.68 9.71
N LEU A 169 -8.47 16.42 10.79
CA LEU A 169 -7.60 15.97 11.90
C LEU A 169 -8.29 14.92 12.77
N ALA A 170 -9.60 15.03 13.02
CA ALA A 170 -10.32 14.03 13.82
C ALA A 170 -10.65 12.75 13.04
N LEU A 171 -10.84 12.79 11.72
CA LEU A 171 -11.27 11.60 10.97
C LEU A 171 -10.15 10.59 10.77
N LYS A 172 -8.95 10.95 10.26
CA LYS A 172 -7.94 9.93 9.88
C LYS A 172 -6.47 10.41 9.80
N LEU A 173 -6.11 11.59 10.30
CA LEU A 173 -4.72 12.08 10.16
C LEU A 173 -3.74 11.52 11.19
N ARG A 174 -4.18 10.97 12.33
CA ARG A 174 -3.28 10.27 13.28
C ARG A 174 -2.51 9.08 12.66
N PRO A 175 -3.15 8.16 11.91
CA PRO A 175 -2.41 7.09 11.23
C PRO A 175 -1.54 7.62 10.08
N LEU A 176 -1.89 8.76 9.47
CA LEU A 176 -1.10 9.37 8.38
C LEU A 176 0.13 10.11 8.91
N GLU A 177 0.03 10.78 10.07
CA GLU A 177 1.16 11.34 10.81
C GLU A 177 2.04 10.22 11.41
N ALA A 178 1.44 9.12 11.90
CA ALA A 178 2.20 7.95 12.34
C ALA A 178 2.93 7.25 11.17
N GLY A 179 2.28 7.05 10.03
CA GLY A 179 2.90 6.49 8.82
C GLY A 179 3.90 7.43 8.14
N ILE A 180 3.82 8.75 8.37
CA ILE A 180 4.87 9.70 7.99
C ILE A 180 6.05 9.57 8.97
N ASN A 181 5.81 9.59 10.29
CA ASN A 181 6.87 9.51 11.31
C ASN A 181 7.66 8.19 11.27
N ILE A 182 6.97 7.05 11.14
CA ILE A 182 7.57 5.71 11.04
C ILE A 182 8.51 5.61 9.81
N ILE A 183 8.32 6.45 8.80
CA ILE A 183 9.02 6.35 7.51
C ILE A 183 9.98 7.52 7.27
N SER A 184 9.84 8.62 8.02
CA SER A 184 10.82 9.70 8.10
C SER A 184 11.92 9.48 9.16
N GLY A 185 11.83 8.41 9.96
CA GLY A 185 12.82 8.11 11.00
C GLY A 185 12.83 9.13 12.14
N ILE A 186 11.65 9.66 12.51
CA ILE A 186 11.43 10.58 13.64
C ILE A 186 10.49 9.91 14.64
#